data_AF-A0AAN8B8L8-F1
#
_entry.id   AF-A0AAN8B8L8-F1
#
_cell.length_a   1.000
_cell.length_b   1.000
_cell.length_c   1.000
_cell.angle_alpha   90.00
_cell.angle_beta   90.00
_cell.angle_gamma   90.00
#
_symmetry.space_group_name_H-M   'P 1'
#
loop_
_entity.id
_entity.type
_entity.pdbx_description
1 polymer ?
#
loop_
_entity_poly.entity_id
_entity_poly.type
_entity_poly.pdbx_seq_one_letter_code
_entity_poly.pdbx_strand_id
1 'polypeptide(L)'
;ESTFLEDHGPPAPNVLPFPSQVVYNRVGKCGSRTVVILLRLLAEKHQFNLVSSDIHNKTRITKREQVDLMKNISNIPQPFLYTRHVHFLNFTRFRIEQPVYINIIRDPISRFLSNYFFRRFGDWRGEQNHLIRTPGMKDDERYLDINVCILENYPECSNPRVFYIIPYFCGQHPRCREPGVWALERAKLNVQENYLLVGILEELEDVLLLLERLLPHYFTGVLSIYKSPDYKRMGNMTGTVRKHTPTLEALHVLYLRMRYEYEFYNFIRDQFHLMKKKIGLKSVSQPPAHSPSFLRELALRTPEPLDEDEEFDTELEDANSWLVHQ
;
A
#
# COMPACT_ATOMS: atom_id res chain seq x y z
N GLU A 1 -63.28 -4.09 -19.77
CA GLU A 1 -61.82 -4.11 -20.01
C GLU A 1 -61.14 -4.58 -18.73
N SER A 2 -60.21 -5.54 -18.84
CA SER A 2 -59.53 -6.16 -17.69
C SER A 2 -58.50 -5.19 -17.12
N THR A 3 -58.58 -4.89 -15.82
CA THR A 3 -57.68 -3.98 -15.10
C THR A 3 -56.38 -4.65 -14.60
N PHE A 4 -56.00 -5.80 -15.16
CA PHE A 4 -54.77 -6.52 -14.79
C PHE A 4 -53.62 -6.24 -15.77
N LEU A 5 -53.37 -4.97 -16.07
CA LEU A 5 -52.16 -4.54 -16.79
C LEU A 5 -51.13 -4.06 -15.75
N GLU A 6 -50.01 -4.80 -15.68
CA GLU A 6 -48.75 -4.46 -15.01
C GLU A 6 -48.70 -4.57 -13.47
N ASP A 7 -48.87 -5.79 -12.94
CA ASP A 7 -48.46 -6.15 -11.55
C ASP A 7 -46.95 -6.41 -11.41
N HIS A 8 -46.20 -6.22 -12.49
CA HIS A 8 -44.74 -6.22 -12.48
C HIS A 8 -44.29 -4.76 -12.54
N GLY A 9 -44.01 -4.20 -11.37
CA GLY A 9 -43.29 -2.93 -11.28
C GLY A 9 -42.01 -2.94 -12.12
N PRO A 10 -41.38 -1.78 -12.37
CA PRO A 10 -40.19 -1.69 -13.20
C PRO A 10 -39.16 -2.73 -12.75
N PRO A 11 -38.48 -3.43 -13.69
CA PRO A 11 -37.51 -4.46 -13.35
C PRO A 11 -36.53 -3.87 -12.34
N ALA A 12 -36.35 -4.57 -11.22
CA ALA A 12 -35.43 -4.14 -10.18
C ALA A 12 -34.08 -3.81 -10.84
N PRO A 13 -33.47 -2.65 -10.54
CA PRO A 13 -32.18 -2.31 -11.13
C PRO A 13 -31.24 -3.49 -10.88
N ASN A 14 -30.52 -3.91 -11.92
CA ASN A 14 -29.52 -4.99 -11.83
C ASN A 14 -28.41 -4.54 -10.86
N VAL A 15 -28.63 -4.70 -9.56
CA VAL A 15 -27.63 -4.47 -8.52
C VAL A 15 -26.60 -5.58 -8.67
N LEU A 16 -25.37 -5.21 -9.05
CA LEU A 16 -24.29 -6.17 -9.10
C LEU A 16 -24.11 -6.80 -7.71
N PRO A 17 -23.92 -8.12 -7.60
CA PRO A 17 -23.73 -8.78 -6.31
C PRO A 17 -22.41 -8.41 -5.62
N PHE A 18 -21.55 -7.63 -6.29
CA PHE A 18 -20.25 -7.17 -5.81
C PHE A 18 -20.15 -5.65 -5.97
N PRO A 19 -19.30 -4.98 -5.17
CA PRO A 19 -19.15 -3.52 -5.23
C PRO A 19 -18.81 -3.01 -6.65
N SER A 20 -19.55 -2.01 -7.13
CA SER A 20 -19.42 -1.40 -8.47
C SER A 20 -18.67 -0.06 -8.49
N GLN A 21 -18.21 0.41 -7.33
CA GLN A 21 -17.50 1.68 -7.15
C GLN A 21 -16.18 1.40 -6.44
N VAL A 22 -15.08 1.30 -7.21
CA VAL A 22 -13.77 0.92 -6.66
C VAL A 22 -12.77 2.07 -6.78
N VAL A 23 -12.09 2.38 -5.67
CA VAL A 23 -10.98 3.36 -5.66
C VAL A 23 -9.66 2.66 -5.34
N TYR A 24 -8.70 2.78 -6.24
CA TYR A 24 -7.31 2.40 -6.04
C TYR A 24 -6.43 3.63 -5.86
N ASN A 25 -6.27 4.09 -4.61
CA ASN A 25 -5.43 5.22 -4.25
C ASN A 25 -3.94 4.83 -4.20
N ARG A 26 -3.41 4.47 -5.37
CA ARG A 26 -2.14 3.77 -5.57
C ARG A 26 -0.92 4.41 -4.88
N VAL A 27 -0.23 3.65 -4.06
CA VAL A 27 1.04 4.04 -3.43
C VAL A 27 2.18 4.04 -4.47
N GLY A 28 3.02 5.08 -4.44
CA GLY A 28 4.18 5.19 -5.30
C GLY A 28 5.21 4.08 -5.06
N LYS A 29 5.71 3.49 -6.15
CA LYS A 29 6.76 2.43 -6.18
C LYS A 29 6.33 1.07 -5.61
N CYS A 30 5.03 0.83 -5.52
CA CYS A 30 4.41 -0.46 -5.17
C CYS A 30 3.86 -1.20 -6.41
N GLY A 31 4.56 -1.15 -7.55
CA GLY A 31 4.13 -1.85 -8.78
C GLY A 31 2.92 -1.23 -9.48
N SER A 32 2.50 -0.02 -9.09
CA SER A 32 1.25 0.59 -9.54
C SER A 32 1.13 0.77 -11.04
N ARG A 33 2.23 1.06 -11.75
CA ARG A 33 2.24 1.20 -13.22
C ARG A 33 1.91 -0.12 -13.91
N THR A 34 2.47 -1.22 -13.42
CA THR A 34 2.24 -2.59 -13.90
C THR A 34 0.78 -2.98 -13.69
N VAL A 35 0.24 -2.70 -12.50
CA VAL A 35 -1.17 -2.93 -12.18
C VAL A 35 -2.11 -2.09 -13.05
N VAL A 36 -1.78 -0.83 -13.34
CA VAL A 36 -2.61 0.02 -14.22
C VAL A 36 -2.64 -0.52 -15.67
N ILE A 37 -1.54 -1.10 -16.17
CA ILE A 37 -1.54 -1.75 -17.49
C ILE A 37 -2.50 -2.95 -17.48
N LEU A 38 -2.45 -3.76 -16.42
CA LEU A 38 -3.36 -4.88 -16.25
C LEU A 38 -4.82 -4.44 -16.19
N LEU A 39 -5.11 -3.38 -15.43
CA LEU A 39 -6.45 -2.80 -15.33
C LEU A 39 -6.98 -2.28 -16.65
N ARG A 40 -6.13 -1.72 -17.53
CA ARG A 40 -6.55 -1.28 -18.87
C ARG A 40 -7.01 -2.46 -19.73
N LEU A 41 -6.23 -3.54 -19.74
CA LEU A 41 -6.59 -4.77 -20.47
C LEU A 41 -7.87 -5.40 -19.92
N LEU A 42 -8.05 -5.37 -18.59
CA LEU A 42 -9.28 -5.85 -17.95
C LEU A 42 -10.48 -4.95 -18.25
N ALA A 43 -10.30 -3.62 -18.29
CA ALA A 43 -11.36 -2.68 -18.62
C ALA A 43 -11.88 -2.88 -20.05
N GLU A 44 -10.97 -3.09 -21.01
CA GLU A 44 -11.34 -3.45 -22.38
C GLU A 44 -12.08 -4.79 -22.44
N LYS A 45 -11.63 -5.79 -21.69
CA LYS A 45 -12.24 -7.13 -21.68
C LYS A 45 -13.64 -7.14 -21.04
N HIS A 46 -13.81 -6.44 -19.92
CA HIS A 46 -15.00 -6.52 -19.06
C HIS A 46 -15.91 -5.29 -19.17
N GLN A 47 -15.55 -4.30 -20.00
CA GLN A 47 -16.37 -3.13 -20.32
C GLN A 47 -16.76 -2.28 -19.09
N PHE A 48 -15.83 -2.08 -18.16
CA PHE A 48 -16.00 -1.14 -17.04
C PHE A 48 -15.23 0.16 -17.24
N ASN A 49 -15.65 1.22 -16.53
CA ASN A 49 -15.02 2.53 -16.64
C ASN A 49 -13.72 2.60 -15.81
N LEU A 50 -12.56 2.56 -16.47
CA LEU A 50 -11.27 2.81 -15.82
C LEU A 50 -10.86 4.29 -15.96
N VAL A 51 -10.84 5.01 -14.84
CA VAL A 51 -10.39 6.41 -14.81
C VAL A 51 -9.07 6.50 -14.06
N SER A 52 -8.00 6.85 -14.77
CA SER A 52 -6.67 7.07 -14.18
C SER A 52 -6.29 8.55 -14.24
N SER A 53 -5.95 9.14 -13.09
CA SER A 53 -5.39 10.49 -13.04
C SER A 53 -3.89 10.49 -13.34
N ASP A 54 -3.44 11.47 -14.13
CA ASP A 54 -2.02 11.72 -14.41
C ASP A 54 -1.33 12.55 -13.32
N ILE A 55 -2.10 13.06 -12.35
CA ILE A 55 -1.58 13.79 -11.20
C ILE A 55 -0.88 12.80 -10.26
N HIS A 56 0.45 12.89 -10.20
CA HIS A 56 1.31 12.00 -9.43
C HIS A 56 2.04 12.70 -8.28
N ASN A 57 2.22 14.02 -8.34
CA ASN A 57 2.99 14.81 -7.37
C ASN A 57 2.14 15.51 -6.31
N LYS A 58 0.80 15.45 -6.40
CA LYS A 58 -0.13 16.09 -5.46
C LYS A 58 -1.00 15.06 -4.75
N THR A 59 -0.39 14.40 -3.75
CA THR A 59 -1.04 13.37 -2.92
C THR A 59 -1.86 13.97 -1.78
N ARG A 60 -1.44 15.15 -1.31
CA ARG A 60 -2.09 15.98 -0.29
C ARG A 60 -2.93 17.04 -0.99
N ILE A 61 -4.20 17.13 -0.63
CA ILE A 61 -5.14 18.05 -1.27
C ILE A 61 -5.96 18.82 -0.23
N THR A 62 -6.31 20.06 -0.56
CA THR A 62 -7.09 20.94 0.31
C THR A 62 -8.51 20.41 0.48
N LYS A 63 -9.24 20.89 1.50
CA LYS A 63 -10.64 20.46 1.74
C LYS A 63 -11.54 20.70 0.51
N ARG A 64 -11.36 21.81 -0.20
CA ARG A 64 -12.13 22.11 -1.43
C ARG A 64 -11.82 21.10 -2.53
N GLU A 65 -10.53 20.89 -2.80
CA GLU A 65 -10.07 19.90 -3.79
C GLU A 65 -10.50 18.47 -3.45
N GLN A 66 -10.59 18.11 -2.16
CA GLN A 66 -11.13 16.82 -1.74
C GLN A 66 -12.59 16.70 -2.18
N VAL A 67 -13.43 17.69 -1.85
CA VAL A 67 -14.86 17.69 -2.23
C VAL A 67 -15.02 17.62 -3.74
N ASP A 68 -14.28 18.44 -4.49
CA ASP A 68 -14.37 18.45 -5.94
C ASP A 68 -13.96 17.10 -6.53
N LEU A 69 -12.87 16.51 -6.02
CA LEU A 69 -12.41 15.19 -6.44
C LEU A 69 -13.43 14.09 -6.11
N MET A 70 -13.99 14.09 -4.90
CA MET A 70 -14.96 13.07 -4.50
C MET A 70 -16.24 13.17 -5.35
N LYS A 71 -16.74 14.38 -5.61
CA LYS A 71 -17.88 14.59 -6.53
C LYS A 71 -17.58 14.11 -7.95
N ASN A 72 -16.39 14.41 -8.46
CA ASN A 72 -15.97 13.96 -9.78
C ASN A 72 -15.89 12.43 -9.85
N ILE A 73 -15.42 11.76 -8.80
CA ILE A 73 -15.38 10.30 -8.72
C ILE A 73 -16.80 9.73 -8.67
N SER A 74 -17.69 10.30 -7.86
CA SER A 74 -19.07 9.83 -7.72
C SER A 74 -19.92 10.02 -8.99
N ASN A 75 -19.53 10.92 -9.89
CA ASN A 75 -20.20 11.13 -11.18
C ASN A 75 -19.73 10.16 -12.27
N ILE A 76 -18.75 9.29 -12.02
CA ILE A 76 -18.28 8.31 -13.01
C ILE A 76 -19.37 7.24 -13.20
N PRO A 77 -19.75 6.91 -14.46
CA PRO A 77 -20.71 5.84 -14.72
C PRO A 77 -20.23 4.50 -14.14
N GLN A 78 -21.12 3.82 -13.42
CA GLN A 78 -20.83 2.51 -12.83
C GLN A 78 -21.02 1.37 -13.85
N PRO A 79 -20.28 0.26 -13.73
CA PRO A 79 -19.19 0.03 -12.77
C PRO A 79 -17.93 0.81 -13.14
N PHE A 80 -17.22 1.33 -12.14
CA PHE A 80 -15.96 2.06 -12.36
C PHE A 80 -14.84 1.64 -11.42
N LEU A 81 -13.60 1.82 -11.88
CA LEU A 81 -12.39 1.78 -11.06
C LEU A 81 -11.61 3.06 -11.26
N TYR A 82 -11.52 3.86 -10.19
CA TYR A 82 -10.76 5.11 -10.18
C TYR A 82 -9.36 4.88 -9.60
N THR A 83 -8.31 5.40 -10.23
CA THR A 83 -6.94 5.28 -9.71
C THR A 83 -6.14 6.58 -9.79
N ARG A 84 -5.50 6.92 -8.66
CA ARG A 84 -4.66 8.13 -8.51
C ARG A 84 -3.66 7.97 -7.37
N HIS A 85 -2.52 8.67 -7.46
CA HIS A 85 -1.65 8.88 -6.30
C HIS A 85 -2.24 9.95 -5.38
N VAL A 86 -3.03 9.54 -4.40
CA VAL A 86 -3.68 10.43 -3.42
C VAL A 86 -3.79 9.73 -2.07
N HIS A 87 -3.64 10.47 -0.97
CA HIS A 87 -3.93 9.88 0.35
C HIS A 87 -5.43 9.61 0.49
N PHE A 88 -5.78 8.66 1.35
CA PHE A 88 -7.16 8.23 1.63
C PHE A 88 -8.11 9.42 1.80
N LEU A 89 -9.27 9.30 1.15
CA LEU A 89 -10.35 10.28 1.17
C LEU A 89 -11.55 9.62 1.85
N ASN A 90 -12.05 10.27 2.89
CA ASN A 90 -13.24 9.84 3.58
C ASN A 90 -14.45 10.55 2.94
N PHE A 91 -15.22 9.81 2.14
CA PHE A 91 -16.39 10.30 1.42
C PHE A 91 -17.57 10.52 2.38
N THR A 92 -17.72 9.65 3.38
CA THR A 92 -18.81 9.73 4.37
C THR A 92 -18.76 11.03 5.18
N ARG A 93 -17.56 11.56 5.45
CA ARG A 93 -17.34 12.87 6.08
C ARG A 93 -18.05 14.02 5.32
N PHE A 94 -18.27 13.86 4.02
CA PHE A 94 -18.94 14.84 3.17
C PHE A 94 -20.33 14.39 2.71
N ARG A 95 -20.89 13.36 3.36
CA ARG A 95 -22.20 12.76 3.02
C ARG A 95 -22.27 12.26 1.59
N ILE A 96 -21.14 11.79 1.06
CA ILE A 96 -21.04 11.12 -0.23
C ILE A 96 -20.93 9.63 0.05
N GLU A 97 -21.56 8.81 -0.78
CA GLU A 97 -21.43 7.35 -0.70
C GLU A 97 -19.95 6.95 -0.79
N GLN A 98 -19.53 6.05 0.09
CA GLN A 98 -18.15 5.60 0.19
C GLN A 98 -17.90 4.48 -0.84
N PRO A 99 -17.02 4.70 -1.84
CA PRO A 99 -16.59 3.60 -2.71
C PRO A 99 -15.71 2.65 -1.90
N VAL A 100 -15.65 1.38 -2.32
CA VAL A 100 -14.73 0.43 -1.72
C VAL A 100 -13.30 0.74 -2.15
N TYR A 101 -12.37 0.71 -1.19
CA TYR A 101 -10.97 0.93 -1.50
C TYR A 101 -10.22 -0.38 -1.69
N ILE A 102 -9.27 -0.38 -2.63
CA ILE A 102 -8.25 -1.43 -2.74
C ILE A 102 -6.87 -0.77 -2.76
N ASN A 103 -5.85 -1.51 -2.32
CA ASN A 103 -4.48 -1.04 -2.48
C ASN A 103 -3.47 -2.20 -2.54
N ILE A 104 -2.26 -1.87 -2.96
CA ILE A 104 -1.11 -2.79 -2.98
C ILE A 104 0.07 -2.02 -2.42
N ILE A 105 0.66 -2.53 -1.34
CA ILE A 105 1.87 -1.99 -0.73
C ILE A 105 3.07 -2.88 -1.05
N ARG A 106 4.24 -2.48 -0.58
CA ARG A 106 5.51 -3.18 -0.82
C ARG A 106 6.36 -3.04 0.44
N ASP A 107 7.29 -3.97 0.66
CA ASP A 107 8.33 -3.85 1.69
C ASP A 107 8.89 -2.41 1.75
N PRO A 108 8.87 -1.75 2.94
CA PRO A 108 9.23 -0.34 3.09
C PRO A 108 10.61 0.02 2.51
N ILE A 109 11.65 -0.76 2.80
CA ILE A 109 13.00 -0.52 2.29
C ILE A 109 13.04 -0.73 0.77
N SER A 110 12.50 -1.84 0.26
CA SER A 110 12.47 -2.13 -1.18
C SER A 110 11.73 -1.04 -1.97
N ARG A 111 10.66 -0.48 -1.40
CA ARG A 111 9.94 0.67 -1.95
C ARG A 111 10.82 1.92 -1.94
N PHE A 112 11.47 2.21 -0.82
CA PHE A 112 12.39 3.34 -0.67
C PHE A 112 13.54 3.27 -1.68
N LEU A 113 14.25 2.14 -1.77
CA LEU A 113 15.34 1.92 -2.72
C LEU A 113 14.84 2.12 -4.16
N SER A 114 13.68 1.55 -4.49
CA SER A 114 13.09 1.75 -5.81
C SER A 114 12.78 3.21 -6.09
N ASN A 115 12.37 4.01 -5.10
CA ASN A 115 12.15 5.45 -5.25
C ASN A 115 13.46 6.22 -5.44
N TYR A 116 14.46 5.93 -4.60
CA TYR A 116 15.78 6.57 -4.59
C TYR A 116 16.44 6.48 -5.97
N PHE A 117 16.52 5.27 -6.51
CA PHE A 117 17.12 5.03 -7.83
C PHE A 117 16.23 5.50 -8.98
N PHE A 118 14.91 5.48 -8.83
CA PHE A 118 14.02 5.96 -9.89
C PHE A 118 14.10 7.47 -10.07
N ARG A 119 14.26 8.24 -8.99
CA ARG A 119 14.47 9.69 -9.11
C ARG A 119 15.78 10.01 -9.86
N ARG A 120 16.79 9.15 -9.74
CA ARG A 120 18.13 9.37 -10.32
C ARG A 120 18.27 8.82 -11.74
N PHE A 121 17.79 7.61 -11.97
CA PHE A 121 18.05 6.82 -13.17
C PHE A 121 16.78 6.27 -13.83
N GLY A 122 15.62 6.44 -13.18
CA GLY A 122 14.30 6.09 -13.72
C GLY A 122 14.06 4.62 -14.08
N ASP A 123 13.34 4.38 -15.18
CA ASP A 123 12.88 3.07 -15.65
C ASP A 123 13.34 2.77 -17.10
N TRP A 124 13.20 1.51 -17.51
CA TRP A 124 13.62 1.01 -18.84
C TRP A 124 12.85 1.60 -20.04
N ARG A 125 11.81 2.42 -19.82
CA ARG A 125 11.01 3.06 -20.89
C ARG A 125 11.66 4.28 -21.52
N GLY A 126 12.83 4.71 -21.03
CA GLY A 126 13.59 5.79 -21.66
C GLY A 126 14.67 6.30 -20.72
N GLU A 127 15.85 5.69 -20.79
CA GLU A 127 17.05 6.11 -20.04
C GLU A 127 17.43 7.56 -20.38
N GLN A 128 17.21 7.97 -21.64
CA GLN A 128 17.44 9.34 -22.13
C GLN A 128 16.40 10.37 -21.60
N ASN A 129 15.23 9.93 -21.13
CA ASN A 129 14.16 10.83 -20.65
C ASN A 129 14.30 11.21 -19.16
N HIS A 130 15.30 10.71 -18.44
CA HIS A 130 15.40 10.95 -16.99
C HIS A 130 16.00 12.32 -16.63
N LEU A 131 16.86 12.87 -17.50
CA LEU A 131 17.28 14.27 -17.43
C LEU A 131 16.07 15.21 -17.57
N ILE A 132 15.06 14.82 -18.36
CA ILE A 132 13.81 15.58 -18.54
C ILE A 132 12.92 15.50 -17.29
N ARG A 133 12.94 14.39 -16.55
CA ARG A 133 12.10 14.19 -15.36
C ARG A 133 12.66 14.82 -14.09
N THR A 134 13.99 14.96 -14.00
CA THR A 134 14.68 15.60 -12.87
C THR A 134 15.70 16.63 -13.37
N PRO A 135 15.26 17.67 -14.10
CA PRO A 135 16.17 18.60 -14.78
C PRO A 135 16.99 19.44 -13.80
N GLY A 136 16.52 19.62 -12.56
CA GLY A 136 17.22 20.38 -11.52
C GLY A 136 18.13 19.55 -10.59
N MET A 137 18.22 18.22 -10.78
CA MET A 137 19.07 17.37 -9.94
C MET A 137 20.51 17.45 -10.42
N LYS A 138 21.37 18.00 -9.56
CA LYS A 138 22.82 18.13 -9.79
C LYS A 138 23.50 16.75 -9.81
N ASP A 139 24.68 16.67 -10.40
CA ASP A 139 25.41 15.40 -10.52
C ASP A 139 25.83 14.81 -9.17
N ASP A 140 26.22 15.65 -8.21
CA ASP A 140 26.51 15.23 -6.84
C ASP A 140 25.29 14.63 -6.14
N GLU A 141 24.08 15.20 -6.34
CA GLU A 141 22.83 14.60 -5.86
C GLU A 141 22.52 13.29 -6.62
N ARG A 142 22.68 13.28 -7.95
CA ARG A 142 22.32 12.15 -8.81
C ARG A 142 23.15 10.90 -8.51
N TYR A 143 24.45 11.08 -8.29
CA TYR A 143 25.40 10.00 -8.03
C TYR A 143 25.76 9.85 -6.55
N LEU A 144 25.05 10.52 -5.64
CA LEU A 144 25.20 10.34 -4.20
C LEU A 144 25.09 8.85 -3.84
N ASP A 145 26.13 8.33 -3.18
CA ASP A 145 26.14 6.96 -2.67
C ASP A 145 25.02 6.80 -1.64
N ILE A 146 24.20 5.76 -1.81
CA ILE A 146 23.05 5.53 -0.94
C ILE A 146 23.45 5.28 0.52
N ASN A 147 24.61 4.68 0.76
CA ASN A 147 25.13 4.43 2.10
C ASN A 147 25.45 5.76 2.78
N VAL A 148 26.15 6.66 2.06
CA VAL A 148 26.41 8.02 2.53
C VAL A 148 25.10 8.75 2.81
N CYS A 149 24.13 8.68 1.89
CA CYS A 149 22.82 9.30 2.10
C CYS A 149 22.14 8.83 3.39
N ILE A 150 22.18 7.52 3.67
CA ILE A 150 21.55 6.94 4.86
C ILE A 150 22.34 7.26 6.12
N LEU A 151 23.63 6.95 6.15
CA LEU A 151 24.49 7.05 7.35
C LEU A 151 24.66 8.51 7.77
N GLU A 152 24.89 9.42 6.82
CA GLU A 152 25.02 10.87 7.07
C GLU A 152 23.67 11.59 7.19
N ASN A 153 22.57 10.84 7.26
CA ASN A 153 21.23 11.36 7.57
C ASN A 153 20.72 12.45 6.59
N TYR A 154 21.04 12.32 5.31
CA TYR A 154 20.56 13.25 4.28
C TYR A 154 19.03 13.33 4.30
N PRO A 155 18.42 14.51 4.08
CA PRO A 155 16.97 14.71 4.24
C PRO A 155 16.07 13.74 3.47
N GLU A 156 16.50 13.21 2.31
CA GLU A 156 15.73 12.23 1.54
C GLU A 156 15.82 10.79 2.05
N CYS A 157 16.85 10.48 2.85
CA CYS A 157 17.11 9.17 3.46
C CYS A 157 16.75 9.15 4.96
N SER A 158 16.11 10.22 5.45
CA SER A 158 15.74 10.39 6.86
C SER A 158 14.27 10.77 7.05
N ASN A 159 13.80 10.72 8.30
CA ASN A 159 12.45 11.14 8.65
C ASN A 159 12.33 12.67 8.55
N PRO A 160 11.17 13.20 8.09
CA PRO A 160 9.94 12.48 7.77
C PRO A 160 9.84 12.00 6.31
N ARG A 161 10.88 12.12 5.47
CA ARG A 161 10.76 11.82 4.04
C ARG A 161 10.71 10.32 3.72
N VAL A 162 11.30 9.48 4.57
CA VAL A 162 11.20 8.02 4.44
C VAL A 162 9.82 7.47 4.86
N PHE A 163 9.06 8.22 5.64
CA PHE A 163 7.68 7.93 6.02
C PHE A 163 6.70 8.30 4.89
N TYR A 164 6.21 7.27 4.20
CA TYR A 164 5.55 7.36 2.92
C TYR A 164 4.30 6.49 2.77
N ILE A 165 4.30 5.22 3.20
CA ILE A 165 3.16 4.30 3.00
C ILE A 165 2.01 4.67 3.94
N ILE A 166 2.26 4.75 5.26
CA ILE A 166 1.24 5.11 6.26
C ILE A 166 0.43 6.37 5.89
N PRO A 167 1.02 7.50 5.45
CA PRO A 167 0.26 8.68 5.04
C PRO A 167 -0.82 8.41 3.98
N TYR A 168 -0.60 7.46 3.06
CA TYR A 168 -1.60 7.10 2.04
C TYR A 168 -2.87 6.48 2.64
N PHE A 169 -2.74 5.77 3.76
CA PHE A 169 -3.85 5.11 4.43
C PHE A 169 -4.41 5.95 5.58
N CYS A 170 -3.56 6.65 6.33
CA CYS A 170 -3.99 7.57 7.38
C CYS A 170 -4.85 8.71 6.83
N GLY A 171 -4.54 9.21 5.61
CA GLY A 171 -5.39 10.13 4.87
C GLY A 171 -4.88 11.58 4.84
N GLN A 172 -5.82 12.52 4.72
CA GLN A 172 -5.53 13.94 4.47
C GLN A 172 -5.27 14.77 5.74
N HIS A 173 -5.38 14.18 6.93
CA HIS A 173 -5.19 14.89 8.20
C HIS A 173 -3.73 15.33 8.37
N PRO A 174 -3.43 16.55 8.87
CA PRO A 174 -2.05 17.03 9.03
C PRO A 174 -1.16 16.11 9.89
N ARG A 175 -1.70 15.51 10.96
CA ARG A 175 -0.98 14.54 11.81
C ARG A 175 -0.55 13.27 11.07
N CYS A 176 -1.13 12.95 9.91
CA CYS A 176 -0.69 11.82 9.08
C CYS A 176 0.67 12.06 8.41
N ARG A 177 1.24 13.26 8.52
CA ARG A 177 2.50 13.65 7.87
C ARG A 177 3.73 13.35 8.72
N GLU A 178 3.52 13.09 9.99
CA GLU A 178 4.58 12.88 10.97
C GLU A 178 4.59 11.40 11.37
N PRO A 179 5.76 10.74 11.40
CA PRO A 179 5.88 9.39 11.92
C PRO A 179 5.47 9.38 13.39
N GLY A 180 4.55 8.50 13.75
CA GLY A 180 4.07 8.39 15.13
C GLY A 180 2.94 7.39 15.27
N VAL A 181 2.70 6.98 16.52
CA VAL A 181 1.66 5.99 16.89
C VAL A 181 0.29 6.42 16.37
N TRP A 182 -0.06 7.70 16.49
CA TRP A 182 -1.36 8.20 16.03
C TRP A 182 -1.59 7.98 14.53
N ALA A 183 -0.59 8.24 13.69
CA ALA A 183 -0.73 8.10 12.24
C ALA A 183 -0.80 6.63 11.83
N LEU A 184 -0.02 5.78 12.49
CA LEU A 184 -0.03 4.33 12.33
C LEU A 184 -1.39 3.73 12.68
N GLU A 185 -1.90 3.99 13.88
CA GLU A 185 -3.19 3.46 14.34
C GLU A 185 -4.35 3.98 13.50
N ARG A 186 -4.32 5.26 13.11
CA ARG A 186 -5.32 5.81 12.18
C ARG A 186 -5.27 5.13 10.81
N ALA A 187 -4.09 4.78 10.30
CA ALA A 187 -3.95 4.04 9.05
C ALA A 187 -4.51 2.61 9.17
N LYS A 188 -4.20 1.88 10.26
CA LYS A 188 -4.75 0.54 10.53
C LYS A 188 -6.28 0.56 10.59
N LEU A 189 -6.86 1.52 11.31
CA LEU A 189 -8.31 1.74 11.40
C LEU A 189 -8.94 1.98 10.02
N ASN A 190 -8.38 2.91 9.23
CA ASN A 190 -8.93 3.20 7.91
C ASN A 190 -8.90 1.96 6.98
N VAL A 191 -7.86 1.12 7.08
CA VAL A 191 -7.76 -0.14 6.35
C VAL A 191 -8.90 -1.07 6.73
N GLN A 192 -9.13 -1.28 8.02
CA GLN A 192 -10.17 -2.19 8.51
C GLN A 192 -11.58 -1.72 8.14
N GLU A 193 -11.83 -0.41 8.18
CA GLU A 193 -13.16 0.16 7.97
C GLU A 193 -13.50 0.38 6.49
N ASN A 194 -12.52 0.67 5.63
CA ASN A 194 -12.79 1.23 4.30
C ASN A 194 -12.15 0.45 3.14
N TYR A 195 -11.17 -0.42 3.39
CA TYR A 195 -10.48 -1.17 2.35
C TYR A 195 -11.00 -2.59 2.23
N LEU A 196 -11.48 -2.95 1.04
CA LEU A 196 -11.89 -4.31 0.70
C LEU A 196 -10.68 -5.27 0.72
N LEU A 197 -9.55 -4.82 0.18
CA LEU A 197 -8.31 -5.58 0.15
C LEU A 197 -7.10 -4.65 0.11
N VAL A 198 -6.12 -4.91 0.95
CA VAL A 198 -4.76 -4.36 0.82
C VAL A 198 -3.79 -5.52 0.67
N GLY A 199 -3.20 -5.66 -0.51
CA GLY A 199 -2.24 -6.71 -0.82
C GLY A 199 -0.79 -6.26 -0.65
N ILE A 200 0.13 -7.23 -0.69
CA ILE A 200 1.58 -6.98 -0.76
C ILE A 200 2.13 -7.34 -2.14
N LEU A 201 3.02 -6.50 -2.67
CA LEU A 201 3.55 -6.63 -4.02
C LEU A 201 4.38 -7.91 -4.18
N GLU A 202 5.03 -8.36 -3.11
CA GLU A 202 5.83 -9.58 -3.07
C GLU A 202 4.99 -10.83 -3.38
N GLU A 203 3.67 -10.77 -3.18
CA GLU A 203 2.70 -11.86 -3.47
C GLU A 203 1.63 -11.41 -4.47
N LEU A 204 2.00 -10.62 -5.48
CA LEU A 204 1.05 -10.01 -6.42
C LEU A 204 0.11 -11.03 -7.10
N GLU A 205 0.59 -12.24 -7.42
CA GLU A 205 -0.27 -13.28 -8.02
C GLU A 205 -1.45 -13.64 -7.11
N ASP A 206 -1.20 -13.82 -5.81
CA ASP A 206 -2.24 -14.11 -4.82
C ASP A 206 -3.17 -12.92 -4.59
N VAL A 207 -2.63 -11.69 -4.66
CA VAL A 207 -3.44 -10.46 -4.60
C VAL A 207 -4.42 -10.43 -5.77
N LEU A 208 -3.96 -10.70 -6.99
CA LEU A 208 -4.82 -10.70 -8.18
C LEU A 208 -5.89 -11.79 -8.11
N LEU A 209 -5.54 -12.97 -7.60
CA LEU A 209 -6.49 -14.07 -7.41
C LEU A 209 -7.55 -13.77 -6.34
N LEU A 210 -7.20 -13.05 -5.28
CA LEU A 210 -8.18 -12.55 -4.30
C LEU A 210 -9.08 -11.47 -4.90
N LEU A 211 -8.52 -10.53 -5.67
CA LEU A 211 -9.31 -9.52 -6.37
C LEU A 211 -10.29 -10.15 -7.37
N GLU A 212 -9.90 -11.21 -8.07
CA GLU A 212 -10.78 -11.99 -8.94
C GLU A 212 -11.99 -12.56 -8.20
N ARG A 213 -11.81 -13.03 -6.95
CA ARG A 213 -12.92 -13.55 -6.14
C ARG A 213 -13.79 -12.46 -5.50
N LEU A 214 -13.17 -11.36 -5.07
CA LEU A 214 -13.87 -10.28 -4.36
C LEU A 214 -14.56 -9.29 -5.33
N LEU A 215 -14.06 -9.19 -6.56
CA LEU A 215 -14.47 -8.23 -7.58
C LEU A 215 -14.46 -8.90 -8.98
N PRO A 216 -15.22 -9.99 -9.19
CA PRO A 216 -15.12 -10.81 -10.41
C PRO A 216 -15.45 -10.04 -11.69
N HIS A 217 -16.39 -9.10 -11.65
CA HIS A 217 -16.75 -8.29 -12.81
C HIS A 217 -15.63 -7.31 -13.26
N TYR A 218 -14.62 -7.06 -12.42
CA TYR A 218 -13.41 -6.33 -12.81
C TYR A 218 -12.24 -7.24 -13.14
N PHE A 219 -12.10 -8.37 -12.44
CA PHE A 219 -10.84 -9.15 -12.40
C PHE A 219 -10.95 -10.58 -12.95
N THR A 220 -12.09 -11.01 -13.51
CA THR A 220 -12.21 -12.38 -14.06
C THR A 220 -11.17 -12.65 -15.17
N GLY A 221 -10.42 -13.73 -15.02
CA GLY A 221 -9.31 -14.12 -15.89
C GLY A 221 -8.09 -13.22 -15.78
N VAL A 222 -7.90 -12.50 -14.67
CA VAL A 222 -6.73 -11.62 -14.49
C VAL A 222 -5.41 -12.38 -14.55
N LEU A 223 -5.36 -13.61 -14.03
CA LEU A 223 -4.13 -14.42 -14.03
C LEU A 223 -3.69 -14.83 -15.43
N SER A 224 -4.60 -15.05 -16.37
CA SER A 224 -4.22 -15.38 -17.75
C SER A 224 -3.55 -14.19 -18.44
N ILE A 225 -4.06 -12.98 -18.21
CA ILE A 225 -3.42 -11.74 -18.70
C ILE A 225 -2.07 -11.53 -18.00
N TYR A 226 -2.03 -11.65 -16.67
CA TYR A 226 -0.81 -11.48 -15.87
C TYR A 226 0.33 -12.43 -16.28
N LYS A 227 -0.01 -13.68 -16.64
CA LYS A 227 0.98 -14.68 -17.07
C LYS A 227 1.37 -14.58 -18.54
N SER A 228 0.66 -13.77 -19.33
CA SER A 228 0.91 -13.62 -20.78
C SER A 228 2.30 -13.02 -21.07
N PRO A 229 2.98 -13.46 -22.15
CA PRO A 229 4.28 -12.92 -22.54
C PRO A 229 4.26 -11.41 -22.80
N ASP A 230 3.21 -10.91 -23.45
CA ASP A 230 3.07 -9.49 -23.81
C ASP A 230 2.97 -8.61 -22.56
N TYR A 231 2.16 -9.03 -21.59
CA TYR A 231 2.07 -8.33 -20.31
C TYR A 231 3.40 -8.36 -19.56
N LYS A 232 4.07 -9.51 -19.48
CA LYS A 232 5.38 -9.62 -18.83
C LYS A 232 6.41 -8.69 -19.47
N ARG A 233 6.44 -8.60 -20.80
CA ARG A 233 7.32 -7.67 -21.53
C ARG A 233 7.03 -6.23 -21.13
N MET A 234 5.76 -5.80 -21.15
CA MET A 234 5.38 -4.43 -20.75
C MET A 234 5.68 -4.12 -19.28
N GLY A 235 5.50 -5.10 -18.40
CA GLY A 235 5.75 -5.02 -16.97
C GLY A 235 7.23 -4.89 -16.64
N ASN A 236 8.10 -5.67 -17.29
CA ASN A 236 9.55 -5.60 -17.10
C ASN A 236 10.12 -4.22 -17.41
N MET A 237 9.52 -3.51 -18.37
CA MET A 237 9.92 -2.14 -18.72
C MET A 237 9.63 -1.10 -17.61
N THR A 238 8.79 -1.42 -16.63
CA THR A 238 8.45 -0.51 -15.52
C THR A 238 9.44 -0.57 -14.35
N GLY A 239 10.35 -1.54 -14.38
CA GLY A 239 11.37 -1.73 -13.36
C GLY A 239 12.34 -0.55 -13.28
N THR A 240 12.71 -0.18 -12.05
CA THR A 240 13.74 0.85 -11.82
C THR A 240 15.13 0.29 -12.14
N VAL A 241 15.92 1.04 -12.88
CA VAL A 241 17.27 0.64 -13.33
C VAL A 241 18.35 1.01 -12.31
N ARG A 242 19.55 0.42 -12.47
CA ARG A 242 20.77 0.74 -11.72
C ARG A 242 20.60 0.75 -10.19
N LYS A 243 19.72 -0.12 -9.67
CA LYS A 243 19.56 -0.30 -8.22
C LYS A 243 20.77 -1.05 -7.67
N HIS A 244 21.33 -0.57 -6.57
CA HIS A 244 22.28 -1.32 -5.77
C HIS A 244 21.75 -1.46 -4.33
N THR A 245 22.20 -2.52 -3.67
CA THR A 245 21.86 -2.80 -2.27
C THR A 245 22.81 -2.00 -1.36
N PRO A 246 22.29 -1.26 -0.36
CA PRO A 246 23.13 -0.64 0.66
C PRO A 246 23.90 -1.67 1.50
N THR A 247 24.88 -1.21 2.28
CA THR A 247 25.57 -1.99 3.32
C THR A 247 24.59 -2.41 4.41
N LEU A 248 24.94 -3.46 5.16
CA LEU A 248 24.12 -3.96 6.26
C LEU A 248 23.90 -2.89 7.34
N GLU A 249 24.93 -2.09 7.62
CA GLU A 249 24.86 -0.98 8.57
C GLU A 249 23.83 0.08 8.11
N ALA A 250 23.89 0.51 6.85
CA ALA A 250 22.93 1.46 6.30
C ALA A 250 21.50 0.88 6.30
N LEU A 251 21.35 -0.41 5.98
CA LEU A 251 20.04 -1.09 6.05
C LEU A 251 19.49 -1.14 7.48
N HIS A 252 20.34 -1.35 8.49
CA HIS A 252 19.92 -1.34 9.91
C HIS A 252 19.39 0.03 10.31
N VAL A 253 20.15 1.09 10.01
CA VAL A 253 19.75 2.48 10.28
C VAL A 253 18.43 2.81 9.60
N LEU A 254 18.26 2.40 8.35
CA LEU A 254 17.05 2.64 7.59
C LEU A 254 15.84 1.87 8.16
N TYR A 255 16.04 0.62 8.58
CA TYR A 255 15.02 -0.20 9.24
C TYR A 255 14.50 0.47 10.51
N LEU A 256 15.40 0.94 11.39
CA LEU A 256 15.03 1.66 12.62
C LEU A 256 14.24 2.94 12.32
N ARG A 257 14.67 3.72 11.31
CA ARG A 257 13.95 4.94 10.86
C ARG A 257 12.55 4.62 10.32
N MET A 258 12.36 3.44 9.73
CA MET A 258 11.11 2.97 9.13
C MET A 258 10.31 2.04 10.05
N ARG A 259 10.59 1.97 11.36
CA ARG A 259 9.92 1.02 12.27
C ARG A 259 8.39 1.03 12.18
N TYR A 260 7.78 2.22 12.10
CA TYR A 260 6.33 2.35 11.96
C TYR A 260 5.83 1.82 10.61
N GLU A 261 6.57 2.06 9.52
CA GLU A 261 6.22 1.52 8.19
C GLU A 261 6.28 0.00 8.17
N TYR A 262 7.26 -0.59 8.88
CA TYR A 262 7.36 -2.04 9.02
C TYR A 262 6.23 -2.61 9.87
N GLU A 263 5.88 -1.95 10.97
CA GLU A 263 4.74 -2.36 11.78
C GLU A 263 3.44 -2.34 10.96
N PHE A 264 3.21 -1.29 10.19
CA PHE A 264 2.07 -1.20 9.28
C PHE A 264 2.13 -2.26 8.17
N TYR A 265 3.29 -2.47 7.55
CA TYR A 265 3.48 -3.48 6.50
C TYR A 265 3.17 -4.89 7.02
N ASN A 266 3.67 -5.24 8.21
CA ASN A 266 3.43 -6.53 8.85
C ASN A 266 1.95 -6.70 9.18
N PHE A 267 1.30 -5.68 9.74
CA PHE A 267 -0.14 -5.69 9.95
C PHE A 267 -0.92 -5.99 8.66
N ILE A 268 -0.59 -5.31 7.56
CA ILE A 268 -1.24 -5.55 6.25
C ILE A 268 -0.97 -6.95 5.73
N ARG A 269 0.28 -7.42 5.80
CA ARG A 269 0.67 -8.77 5.38
C ARG A 269 -0.12 -9.82 6.15
N ASP A 270 -0.23 -9.67 7.46
CA ASP A 270 -0.90 -10.63 8.32
C ASP A 270 -2.42 -10.64 8.03
N GLN A 271 -3.05 -9.47 7.85
CA GLN A 271 -4.45 -9.38 7.41
C GLN A 271 -4.68 -10.01 6.03
N PHE A 272 -3.78 -9.77 5.08
CA PHE A 272 -3.81 -10.36 3.74
C PHE A 272 -3.72 -11.89 3.80
N HIS A 273 -2.77 -12.43 4.58
CA HIS A 273 -2.59 -13.87 4.78
C HIS A 273 -3.78 -14.51 5.50
N LEU A 274 -4.38 -13.83 6.48
CA LEU A 274 -5.62 -14.28 7.11
C LEU A 274 -6.77 -14.37 6.09
N MET A 275 -6.92 -13.38 5.21
CA MET A 275 -7.95 -13.41 4.17
C MET A 275 -7.71 -14.55 3.16
N LYS A 276 -6.45 -14.78 2.74
CA LYS A 276 -6.08 -15.94 1.89
C LYS A 276 -6.53 -17.26 2.54
N LYS A 277 -6.22 -17.45 3.82
CA LYS A 277 -6.62 -18.65 4.58
C LYS A 277 -8.13 -18.82 4.64
N LYS A 278 -8.87 -17.74 4.96
CA LYS A 278 -10.36 -17.77 5.04
C LYS A 278 -11.02 -18.16 3.72
N ILE A 279 -10.43 -17.79 2.58
CA ILE A 279 -10.97 -18.07 1.24
C ILE A 279 -10.41 -19.40 0.67
N GLY A 280 -9.62 -20.15 1.47
CA GLY A 280 -9.08 -21.44 1.06
C GLY A 280 -7.95 -21.35 0.03
N LEU A 281 -7.31 -20.18 -0.11
CA LEU A 281 -6.11 -20.05 -0.91
C LEU A 281 -4.92 -20.64 -0.17
N LYS A 282 -4.45 -21.81 -0.65
CA LYS A 282 -3.19 -22.38 -0.19
C LYS A 282 -2.06 -21.45 -0.63
N SER A 283 -1.34 -20.88 0.33
CA SER A 283 -0.07 -20.24 0.02
C SER A 283 0.84 -21.28 -0.62
N VAL A 284 1.28 -21.04 -1.86
CA VAL A 284 2.51 -21.70 -2.31
C VAL A 284 3.57 -21.20 -1.34
N SER A 285 4.10 -22.08 -0.51
CA SER A 285 5.18 -21.77 0.43
C SER A 285 6.44 -21.48 -0.38
N GLN A 286 6.51 -20.30 -1.00
CA GLN A 286 7.77 -19.75 -1.41
C GLN A 286 8.37 -19.10 -0.17
N PRO A 287 9.60 -19.46 0.22
CA PRO A 287 10.34 -18.63 1.17
C PRO A 287 10.29 -17.19 0.63
N PRO A 288 10.10 -16.18 1.48
CA PRO A 288 9.94 -14.80 1.03
C PRO A 288 11.10 -14.47 0.08
N ALA A 289 10.78 -14.28 -1.20
CA ALA A 289 11.77 -14.11 -2.27
C ALA A 289 12.67 -12.88 -2.04
N HIS A 290 12.29 -12.03 -1.08
CA HIS A 290 13.09 -10.95 -0.53
C HIS A 290 12.75 -10.69 0.96
N SER A 291 12.79 -11.69 1.84
CA SER A 291 13.38 -11.34 3.14
C SER A 291 14.88 -11.32 2.88
N PRO A 292 15.55 -10.17 2.74
CA PRO A 292 17.00 -10.21 2.74
C PRO A 292 17.38 -11.00 4.00
N SER A 293 18.29 -11.99 3.86
CA SER A 293 18.80 -12.80 4.98
C SER A 293 19.06 -11.96 6.23
N PHE A 294 19.45 -10.71 6.01
CA PHE A 294 19.53 -9.63 6.97
C PHE A 294 18.30 -9.36 7.85
N LEU A 295 17.04 -9.33 7.37
CA LEU A 295 15.88 -9.13 8.26
C LEU A 295 15.70 -10.30 9.24
N ARG A 296 16.06 -11.51 8.81
CA ARG A 296 16.09 -12.70 9.67
C ARG A 296 17.26 -12.62 10.65
N GLU A 297 18.43 -12.16 10.20
CA GLU A 297 19.62 -11.95 11.03
C GLU A 297 19.44 -10.80 12.04
N LEU A 298 18.69 -9.76 11.68
CA LEU A 298 18.33 -8.64 12.56
C LEU A 298 17.35 -9.10 13.64
N ALA A 299 16.32 -9.87 13.27
CA ALA A 299 15.38 -10.46 14.22
C ALA A 299 16.06 -11.40 15.22
N LEU A 300 17.14 -12.07 14.81
CA LEU A 300 17.95 -12.93 15.70
C LEU A 300 18.94 -12.15 16.59
N ARG A 301 19.26 -10.89 16.25
CA ARG A 301 20.21 -10.02 16.99
C ARG A 301 19.53 -8.94 17.84
N THR A 302 18.24 -8.74 17.69
CA THR A 302 17.47 -7.81 18.52
C THR A 302 16.95 -8.63 19.70
N PRO A 303 17.40 -8.39 20.95
CA PRO A 303 16.76 -9.02 22.11
C PRO A 303 15.28 -8.63 22.09
N GLU A 304 14.40 -9.58 22.38
CA GLU A 304 13.02 -9.24 22.75
C GLU A 304 13.10 -8.25 23.93
N PRO A 305 12.24 -7.21 23.97
CA PRO A 305 12.12 -6.42 25.19
C PRO A 305 11.83 -7.41 26.32
N LEU A 306 12.64 -7.36 27.38
CA LEU A 306 12.32 -8.07 28.61
C LEU A 306 10.90 -7.65 28.99
N ASP A 307 10.01 -8.62 29.14
CA ASP A 307 8.73 -8.42 29.79
C ASP A 307 9.04 -7.94 31.22
N GLU A 308 9.02 -6.63 31.45
CA GLU A 308 9.14 -6.01 32.79
C GLU A 308 7.85 -6.20 33.62
N ASP A 309 7.14 -7.32 33.43
CA ASP A 309 5.86 -7.60 34.10
C ASP A 309 5.85 -8.96 34.86
N GLU A 310 7.01 -9.61 35.12
CA GLU A 310 7.06 -10.86 35.91
C GLU A 310 8.10 -10.86 37.07
N GLU A 311 8.56 -9.71 37.57
CA GLU A 311 9.52 -9.70 38.70
C GLU A 311 9.26 -8.60 39.74
N PHE A 312 7.99 -8.36 40.09
CA PHE A 312 7.61 -7.49 41.23
C PHE A 312 6.50 -8.06 42.14
N ASP A 313 6.30 -9.39 42.16
CA ASP A 313 5.34 -10.04 43.06
C ASP A 313 5.96 -11.04 44.06
N THR A 314 7.30 -11.05 44.22
CA THR A 314 7.98 -11.94 45.18
C THR A 314 8.74 -11.24 46.32
N GLU A 315 8.74 -9.91 46.40
CA GLU A 315 9.37 -9.17 47.52
C GLU A 315 8.36 -8.55 48.52
N LEU A 316 7.06 -8.80 48.35
CA LEU A 316 5.99 -8.29 49.24
C LEU A 316 5.46 -9.32 50.27
N GLU A 317 5.95 -10.57 50.24
CA GLU A 317 5.56 -11.59 51.24
C GLU A 317 6.58 -11.75 52.39
N ASP A 318 7.83 -11.28 52.25
CA ASP A 318 8.84 -11.36 53.32
C ASP A 318 8.87 -10.16 54.29
N ALA A 319 8.08 -9.11 54.03
CA ALA A 319 7.97 -7.94 54.91
C ALA A 319 6.90 -8.08 56.02
N ASN A 320 6.08 -9.14 55.99
CA ASN A 320 5.01 -9.38 56.98
C ASN A 320 5.31 -10.48 58.02
N SER A 321 6.56 -10.99 58.06
CA SER A 321 6.96 -12.04 59.03
C SER A 321 7.69 -11.51 60.28
N TRP A 322 7.90 -10.19 60.41
CA TRP A 322 8.65 -9.58 61.54
C TRP A 322 7.83 -8.73 62.51
N LEU A 323 6.50 -8.92 62.59
CA LEU A 323 5.65 -8.21 63.56
C LEU A 323 4.72 -9.12 64.40
N VAL A 324 5.12 -10.37 64.64
CA VAL A 324 4.51 -11.19 65.70
C VAL A 324 5.62 -11.95 66.45
N HIS A 325 6.37 -11.24 67.28
CA HIS A 325 6.98 -11.72 68.54
C HIS A 325 7.90 -10.63 69.13
N GLN A 326 7.29 -9.61 69.77
CA GLN A 326 7.72 -9.04 71.07
C GLN A 326 6.71 -8.01 71.56
#